data_AF-A0A3E0QJ86-F1
#
_entry.id   AF-A0A3E0QJ86-F1
#
_cell.length_a   1.000
_cell.length_b   1.000
_cell.length_c   1.000
_cell.angle_alpha   90.00
_cell.angle_beta   90.00
_cell.angle_gamma   90.00
#
_symmetry.space_group_name_H-M   'P 1'
#
loop_
_entity.id
_entity.type
_entity.pdbx_description
1 polymer ?
#
loop_
_entity_poly.entity_id
_entity_poly.type
_entity_poly.pdbx_seq_one_letter_code
_entity_poly.pdbx_strand_id
1 'polypeptide(L)'
;MPIQLKVSDFADLACSGSYVLLDMRSESEYNFSSIPGSLNIPILNDAHRHEVGLTYKQKGKKEAIRKGFELAGPLFSSILDKADKLCGQKPVLLYCWRGGLRSSISSWLLETAGFNVSLLEGGYKAFRNFALSQFSVKRKILVLGGRTGSGKTELLKRMKNQGQFVIDLENIANHRGSAFGALGKGPQPSNEYFENMLAMELLRIPVNEPVWIENESRAIGKLKLPDDLYRQIRFAPLVELNIDIVRRKQNIMKEYGIFPVEELLTCTEKLAKRLGGLRLQNALSALAENDLDAWLDIVLDYYDATYAFGSTQRESTGIFSFSPEIDDTESQIVEKLIKIASRMDSQFQNV
;
A
#
# COMPACT_ATOMS: atom_id res chain seq x y z
N MET A 1 -27.27 0.26 23.27
CA MET A 1 -25.99 0.98 23.17
C MET A 1 -25.07 0.07 22.39
N PRO A 2 -24.50 0.54 21.27
CA PRO A 2 -23.67 -0.28 20.41
C PRO A 2 -22.44 -0.79 21.16
N ILE A 3 -21.99 -1.98 20.79
CA ILE A 3 -20.77 -2.57 21.33
C ILE A 3 -19.59 -1.67 20.94
N GLN A 4 -18.79 -1.27 21.93
CA GLN A 4 -17.53 -0.56 21.68
C GLN A 4 -16.41 -1.59 21.58
N LEU A 5 -15.69 -1.58 20.47
CA LEU A 5 -14.57 -2.48 20.22
C LEU A 5 -13.25 -1.72 20.40
N LYS A 6 -12.32 -2.38 21.07
CA LYS A 6 -10.92 -1.95 21.08
C LYS A 6 -10.35 -2.07 19.67
N VAL A 7 -9.30 -1.31 19.40
CA VAL A 7 -8.71 -1.17 18.07
C VAL A 7 -8.18 -2.50 17.50
N SER A 8 -7.64 -3.39 18.33
CA SER A 8 -7.18 -4.73 17.89
C SER A 8 -8.34 -5.56 17.38
N ASP A 9 -9.38 -5.71 18.20
CA ASP A 9 -10.54 -6.54 17.90
C ASP A 9 -11.28 -6.00 16.68
N PHE A 10 -11.40 -4.66 16.59
CA PHE A 10 -11.98 -4.00 15.43
C PHE A 10 -11.18 -4.28 14.14
N ALA A 11 -9.84 -4.22 14.20
CA ALA A 11 -9.00 -4.47 13.04
C ALA A 11 -9.05 -5.94 12.60
N ASP A 12 -9.09 -6.89 13.54
CA ASP A 12 -9.23 -8.32 13.26
C ASP A 12 -10.57 -8.62 12.57
N LEU A 13 -11.66 -8.07 13.10
CA LEU A 13 -12.98 -8.21 12.47
C LEU A 13 -13.02 -7.55 11.07
N ALA A 14 -12.38 -6.38 10.90
CA ALA A 14 -12.28 -5.73 9.60
C ALA A 14 -11.48 -6.59 8.58
N CYS A 15 -10.44 -7.29 9.03
CA CYS A 15 -9.65 -8.20 8.20
C CYS A 15 -10.42 -9.47 7.78
N SER A 16 -11.41 -9.91 8.57
CA SER A 16 -12.16 -11.16 8.30
C SER A 16 -13.04 -11.13 7.04
N GLY A 17 -13.37 -9.95 6.51
CA GLY A 17 -14.31 -9.79 5.38
C GLY A 17 -15.78 -10.10 5.71
N SER A 18 -16.08 -10.43 6.97
CA SER A 18 -17.43 -10.77 7.43
C SER A 18 -18.28 -9.55 7.81
N TYR A 19 -17.65 -8.38 7.93
CA TYR A 19 -18.28 -7.13 8.34
C TYR A 19 -18.22 -6.09 7.21
N VAL A 20 -19.18 -5.16 7.22
CA VAL A 20 -19.12 -3.94 6.41
C VAL A 20 -18.57 -2.81 7.26
N LEU A 21 -17.53 -2.16 6.77
CA LEU A 21 -16.83 -1.11 7.49
C LEU A 21 -17.31 0.26 7.01
N LEU A 22 -17.93 1.05 7.88
CA LEU A 22 -18.47 2.37 7.57
C LEU A 22 -17.67 3.49 8.22
N ASP A 23 -17.24 4.44 7.40
CA ASP A 23 -16.63 5.70 7.82
C ASP A 23 -17.65 6.84 7.78
N MET A 24 -18.01 7.37 8.96
CA MET A 24 -18.99 8.47 9.08
C MET A 24 -18.34 9.86 9.01
N ARG A 25 -17.05 9.96 8.70
CA ARG A 25 -16.35 11.24 8.47
C ARG A 25 -16.79 11.90 7.16
N SER A 26 -16.42 13.17 6.98
CA SER A 26 -16.74 13.89 5.74
C SER A 26 -15.93 13.36 4.56
N GLU A 27 -16.32 13.75 3.35
CA GLU A 27 -15.73 13.27 2.10
C GLU A 27 -14.23 13.60 2.04
N SER A 28 -13.83 14.82 2.39
CA SER A 28 -12.41 15.21 2.43
C SER A 28 -11.59 14.42 3.46
N GLU A 29 -12.16 14.15 4.65
CA GLU A 29 -11.50 13.35 5.69
C GLU A 29 -11.28 11.91 5.21
N TYR A 30 -12.26 11.32 4.53
CA TYR A 30 -12.19 9.95 3.98
C TYR A 30 -11.23 9.87 2.78
N ASN A 31 -11.35 10.79 1.82
CA ASN A 31 -10.55 10.81 0.59
C ASN A 31 -9.07 11.07 0.88
N PHE A 32 -8.75 11.82 1.94
CA PHE A 32 -7.37 12.00 2.37
C PHE A 32 -6.77 10.69 2.88
N SER A 33 -7.47 9.99 3.79
CA SER A 33 -7.08 8.67 4.27
C SER A 33 -8.20 8.05 5.11
N SER A 34 -8.39 6.74 4.99
CA SER A 34 -9.39 5.97 5.72
C SER A 34 -8.85 4.61 6.18
N ILE A 35 -9.64 3.87 6.95
CA ILE A 35 -9.35 2.45 7.22
C ILE A 35 -9.56 1.69 5.89
N PRO A 36 -8.57 0.91 5.40
CA PRO A 36 -8.68 0.20 4.13
C PRO A 36 -9.90 -0.72 4.08
N GLY A 37 -10.65 -0.66 2.98
CA GLY A 37 -11.90 -1.40 2.81
C GLY A 37 -13.13 -0.74 3.44
N SER A 38 -12.98 0.42 4.09
CA SER A 38 -14.13 1.19 4.56
C SER A 38 -14.92 1.85 3.43
N LEU A 39 -16.21 2.04 3.64
CA LEU A 39 -17.13 2.75 2.77
C LEU A 39 -17.60 4.03 3.46
N ASN A 40 -17.60 5.14 2.74
CA ASN A 40 -17.94 6.44 3.32
C ASN A 40 -19.45 6.71 3.27
N ILE A 41 -20.04 6.96 4.44
CA ILE A 41 -21.40 7.48 4.56
C ILE A 41 -21.34 8.68 5.54
N PRO A 42 -21.01 9.89 5.06
CA PRO A 42 -20.85 11.03 5.95
C PRO A 42 -22.14 11.33 6.73
N ILE A 43 -22.03 11.43 8.07
CA ILE A 43 -23.13 12.00 8.88
C ILE A 43 -23.26 13.52 8.65
N LEU A 44 -22.13 14.15 8.29
CA LEU A 44 -22.02 15.54 7.88
C LEU A 44 -21.06 15.56 6.68
N ASN A 45 -21.51 16.14 5.56
CA ASN A 45 -20.63 16.40 4.42
C ASN A 45 -19.59 17.48 4.77
N ASP A 46 -18.66 17.75 3.85
CA ASP A 46 -17.58 18.74 4.06
C ASP A 46 -18.09 20.14 4.47
N ALA A 47 -19.15 20.63 3.82
CA ALA A 47 -19.74 21.94 4.12
C ALA A 47 -20.36 21.96 5.53
N HIS A 48 -21.15 20.93 5.86
CA HIS A 48 -21.78 20.78 7.16
C HIS A 48 -20.73 20.63 8.27
N ARG A 49 -19.67 19.85 8.03
CA ARG A 49 -18.56 19.67 8.97
C ARG A 49 -17.86 20.99 9.24
N HIS A 50 -17.63 21.79 8.20
CA HIS A 50 -17.04 23.11 8.34
C HIS A 50 -17.91 24.04 9.21
N GLU A 51 -19.21 24.12 8.94
CA GLU A 51 -20.14 24.97 9.68
C GLU A 51 -20.27 24.57 11.15
N VAL A 52 -20.37 23.27 11.44
CA VAL A 52 -20.38 22.74 12.82
C VAL A 52 -19.07 23.06 13.53
N GLY A 53 -17.93 22.89 12.85
CA GLY A 53 -16.61 23.22 13.40
C GLY A 53 -16.45 24.72 13.71
N LEU A 54 -16.93 25.58 12.83
CA LEU A 54 -16.95 27.03 13.03
C LEU A 54 -17.84 27.41 14.22
N THR A 55 -19.05 26.85 14.28
CA THR A 55 -20.00 27.06 15.38
C THR A 55 -19.41 26.61 16.71
N TYR A 56 -18.71 25.46 16.74
CA TYR A 56 -18.03 24.99 17.95
C TYR A 56 -16.98 25.98 18.43
N LYS A 57 -16.17 26.51 17.51
CA LYS A 57 -15.11 27.48 17.85
C LYS A 57 -15.68 28.82 18.33
N GLN A 58 -16.80 29.28 17.76
CA GLN A 58 -17.37 30.60 18.05
C GLN A 58 -18.38 30.60 19.20
N LYS A 59 -19.23 29.57 19.29
CA LYS A 59 -20.41 29.53 20.17
C LYS A 59 -20.39 28.35 21.15
N GLY A 60 -19.36 27.51 21.09
CA GLY A 60 -19.16 26.39 22.01
C GLY A 60 -19.94 25.12 21.66
N LYS A 61 -19.73 24.09 22.49
CA LYS A 61 -20.18 22.71 22.24
C LYS A 61 -21.70 22.58 22.07
N LYS A 62 -22.49 23.23 22.92
CA LYS A 62 -23.97 23.09 22.93
C LYS A 62 -24.58 23.57 21.60
N GLU A 63 -24.15 24.72 21.11
CA GLU A 63 -24.64 25.28 19.85
C GLU A 63 -24.14 24.48 18.64
N ALA A 64 -22.91 23.97 18.68
CA ALA A 64 -22.42 23.08 17.63
C ALA A 64 -23.19 21.76 17.55
N ILE A 65 -23.63 21.20 18.68
CA ILE A 65 -24.49 20.01 18.70
C ILE A 65 -25.84 20.32 18.06
N ARG A 66 -26.46 21.45 18.41
CA ARG A 66 -27.74 21.89 17.82
C ARG A 66 -27.62 22.06 16.30
N LYS A 67 -26.59 22.78 15.85
CA LYS A 67 -26.29 22.95 14.43
C LYS A 67 -26.01 21.62 13.74
N GLY A 68 -25.33 20.68 14.42
CA GLY A 68 -25.10 19.34 13.91
C GLY A 68 -26.39 18.56 13.66
N PHE A 69 -27.36 18.62 14.58
CA PHE A 69 -28.67 17.98 14.39
C PHE A 69 -29.49 18.66 13.28
N GLU A 70 -29.47 20.00 13.21
CA GLU A 70 -30.11 20.78 12.15
C GLU A 70 -29.63 20.33 10.76
N LEU A 71 -28.32 20.11 10.60
CA LEU A 71 -27.71 19.74 9.32
C LEU A 71 -27.76 18.24 9.02
N ALA A 72 -27.66 17.38 10.04
CA ALA A 72 -27.63 15.93 9.85
C ALA A 72 -29.03 15.32 9.73
N GLY A 73 -30.03 15.86 10.44
CA GLY A 73 -31.40 15.32 10.47
C GLY A 73 -32.01 15.11 9.08
N PRO A 74 -31.96 16.11 8.17
CA PRO A 74 -32.45 15.95 6.80
C PRO A 74 -31.75 14.85 5.98
N LEU A 75 -30.54 14.44 6.38
CA LEU A 75 -29.76 13.40 5.68
C LEU A 75 -30.09 11.98 6.13
N PHE A 76 -30.81 11.79 7.24
CA PHE A 76 -30.99 10.47 7.86
C PHE A 76 -31.59 9.42 6.93
N SER A 77 -32.65 9.76 6.18
CA SER A 77 -33.25 8.83 5.21
C SER A 77 -32.22 8.39 4.17
N SER A 78 -31.43 9.33 3.62
CA SER A 78 -30.42 9.02 2.61
C SER A 78 -29.25 8.18 3.15
N ILE A 79 -28.94 8.32 4.45
CA ILE A 79 -27.93 7.50 5.14
C ILE A 79 -28.42 6.06 5.27
N LEU A 80 -29.69 5.87 5.65
CA LEU A 80 -30.31 4.54 5.73
C LEU A 80 -30.36 3.87 4.35
N ASP A 81 -30.81 4.59 3.32
CA ASP A 81 -30.86 4.05 1.95
C ASP A 81 -29.48 3.60 1.43
N LYS A 82 -28.41 4.33 1.81
CA LYS A 82 -27.03 3.94 1.48
C LYS A 82 -26.58 2.74 2.31
N ALA A 83 -26.91 2.70 3.60
CA ALA A 83 -26.56 1.59 4.46
C ALA A 83 -27.23 0.29 4.02
N ASP A 84 -28.51 0.32 3.63
CA ASP A 84 -29.23 -0.84 3.09
C ASP A 84 -28.54 -1.42 1.85
N LYS A 85 -28.16 -0.54 0.91
CA LYS A 85 -27.47 -0.93 -0.32
C LYS A 85 -26.08 -1.52 -0.08
N LEU A 86 -25.35 -0.97 0.89
CA LEU A 86 -23.95 -1.33 1.12
C LEU A 86 -23.76 -2.49 2.12
N CYS A 87 -24.63 -2.59 3.12
CA CYS A 87 -24.47 -3.54 4.22
C CYS A 87 -25.23 -4.84 3.98
N GLY A 88 -26.40 -4.79 3.33
CA GLY A 88 -27.31 -5.93 3.26
C GLY A 88 -27.59 -6.47 4.68
N GLN A 89 -27.36 -7.77 4.89
CA GLN A 89 -27.51 -8.43 6.20
C GLN A 89 -26.20 -8.53 7.01
N LYS A 90 -25.08 -8.02 6.49
CA LYS A 90 -23.79 -8.13 7.18
C LYS A 90 -23.74 -7.20 8.39
N PRO A 91 -23.10 -7.63 9.50
CA PRO A 91 -22.85 -6.75 10.63
C PRO A 91 -21.94 -5.59 10.25
N VAL A 92 -22.10 -4.46 10.94
CA VAL A 92 -21.47 -3.19 10.61
C VAL A 92 -20.40 -2.83 11.64
N LEU A 93 -19.19 -2.56 11.18
CA LEU A 93 -18.14 -1.88 11.94
C LEU A 93 -18.19 -0.40 11.59
N LEU A 94 -18.40 0.47 12.56
CA LEU A 94 -18.60 1.90 12.31
C LEU A 94 -17.60 2.75 13.08
N TYR A 95 -17.07 3.79 12.43
CA TYR A 95 -16.20 4.75 13.09
C TYR A 95 -16.44 6.19 12.62
N CYS A 96 -15.93 7.12 13.41
CA CYS A 96 -15.70 8.50 12.98
C CYS A 96 -14.28 8.91 13.39
N TRP A 97 -13.93 10.19 13.33
CA TRP A 97 -12.58 10.65 13.67
C TRP A 97 -12.07 10.23 15.05
N ARG A 98 -12.92 10.32 16.10
CA ARG A 98 -12.52 10.10 17.50
C ARG A 98 -13.45 9.20 18.32
N GLY A 99 -14.35 8.46 17.66
CA GLY A 99 -15.34 7.61 18.37
C GLY A 99 -16.31 8.42 19.25
N GLY A 100 -16.65 9.64 18.84
CA GLY A 100 -17.51 10.56 19.60
C GLY A 100 -18.92 10.65 19.04
N LEU A 101 -19.54 11.83 19.22
CA LEU A 101 -20.96 12.05 18.91
C LEU A 101 -21.37 11.69 17.48
N ARG A 102 -20.49 11.93 16.49
CA ARG A 102 -20.75 11.57 15.08
C ARG A 102 -21.05 10.09 14.93
N SER A 103 -20.15 9.22 15.39
CA SER A 103 -20.36 7.76 15.35
C SER A 103 -21.48 7.30 16.28
N SER A 104 -21.70 7.98 17.43
CA SER A 104 -22.80 7.64 18.34
C SER A 104 -24.19 7.92 17.74
N ILE A 105 -24.37 9.05 17.05
CA ILE A 105 -25.64 9.37 16.37
C ILE A 105 -25.85 8.42 15.18
N SER A 106 -24.80 8.19 14.39
CA SER A 106 -24.87 7.28 13.25
C SER A 106 -25.21 5.84 13.66
N SER A 107 -24.56 5.32 14.70
CA SER A 107 -24.89 4.00 15.24
C SER A 107 -26.31 3.93 15.78
N TRP A 108 -26.77 4.94 16.54
CA TRP A 108 -28.15 4.99 17.00
C TRP A 108 -29.15 4.95 15.83
N LEU A 109 -28.92 5.73 14.78
CA LEU A 109 -29.76 5.76 13.58
C LEU A 109 -29.83 4.38 12.92
N LEU A 110 -28.68 3.73 12.71
CA LEU A 110 -28.59 2.41 12.08
C LEU A 110 -29.17 1.30 12.97
N GLU A 111 -28.87 1.28 14.28
CA GLU A 111 -29.47 0.30 15.20
C GLU A 111 -31.00 0.44 15.25
N THR A 112 -31.52 1.67 15.21
CA THR A 112 -32.97 1.93 15.18
C THR A 112 -33.62 1.38 13.91
N ALA A 113 -32.88 1.35 12.79
CA ALA A 113 -33.31 0.75 11.53
C ALA A 113 -33.02 -0.77 11.45
N GLY A 114 -32.50 -1.39 12.51
CA GLY A 114 -32.30 -2.85 12.61
C GLY A 114 -30.91 -3.36 12.24
N PHE A 115 -29.93 -2.49 12.01
CA PHE A 115 -28.55 -2.91 11.75
C PHE A 115 -27.84 -3.36 13.03
N ASN A 116 -27.01 -4.40 12.94
CA ASN A 116 -26.10 -4.80 14.02
C ASN A 116 -24.79 -4.00 13.91
N VAL A 117 -24.59 -3.02 14.80
CA VAL A 117 -23.47 -2.06 14.73
C VAL A 117 -22.51 -2.22 15.90
N SER A 118 -21.22 -2.30 15.60
CA SER A 118 -20.13 -2.16 16.58
C SER A 118 -19.28 -0.94 16.25
N LEU A 119 -18.93 -0.17 17.29
CA LEU A 119 -18.18 1.08 17.18
C LEU A 119 -16.69 0.89 17.45
N LEU A 120 -15.84 1.58 16.69
CA LEU A 120 -14.43 1.70 17.03
C LEU A 120 -14.23 2.69 18.19
N GLU A 121 -13.75 2.19 19.32
CA GLU A 121 -13.35 3.02 20.45
C GLU A 121 -12.20 3.95 20.04
N GLY A 122 -12.34 5.25 20.32
CA GLY A 122 -11.35 6.27 19.94
C GLY A 122 -11.27 6.59 18.45
N GLY A 123 -12.09 5.92 17.61
CA GLY A 123 -12.27 6.19 16.18
C GLY A 123 -11.00 6.06 15.33
N TYR A 124 -11.02 6.70 14.16
CA TYR A 124 -9.93 6.68 13.20
C TYR A 124 -8.58 7.08 13.82
N LYS A 125 -8.57 8.02 14.77
CA LYS A 125 -7.34 8.40 15.49
C LYS A 125 -6.73 7.22 16.26
N ALA A 126 -7.54 6.41 16.94
CA ALA A 126 -7.06 5.23 17.65
C ALA A 126 -6.55 4.17 16.67
N PHE A 127 -7.29 3.90 15.59
CA PHE A 127 -6.82 3.04 14.50
C PHE A 127 -5.48 3.53 13.94
N ARG A 128 -5.33 4.83 13.70
CA ARG A 128 -4.12 5.37 13.09
C ARG A 128 -2.88 5.13 13.95
N ASN A 129 -3.00 5.34 15.26
CA ASN A 129 -1.90 5.05 16.19
C ASN A 129 -1.56 3.55 16.22
N PHE A 130 -2.59 2.70 16.21
CA PHE A 130 -2.42 1.25 16.17
C PHE A 130 -1.79 0.76 14.86
N ALA A 131 -2.19 1.31 13.71
CA ALA A 131 -1.63 1.00 12.40
C ALA A 131 -0.13 1.34 12.36
N LEU A 132 0.24 2.52 12.86
CA LEU A 132 1.64 2.94 12.96
C LEU A 132 2.47 2.03 13.88
N SER A 133 1.89 1.54 14.99
CA SER A 133 2.63 0.65 15.90
C SER A 133 2.91 -0.73 15.30
N GLN A 134 2.20 -1.14 14.25
CA GLN A 134 2.45 -2.42 13.56
C GLN A 134 3.81 -2.46 12.86
N PHE A 135 4.38 -1.31 12.50
CA PHE A 135 5.67 -1.25 11.80
C PHE A 135 6.87 -1.55 12.71
N SER A 136 6.69 -1.42 14.04
CA SER A 136 7.71 -1.74 15.03
C SER A 136 7.64 -3.21 15.49
N VAL A 137 6.57 -3.94 15.12
CA VAL A 137 6.46 -5.39 15.41
C VAL A 137 7.53 -6.11 14.57
N LYS A 138 8.38 -6.89 15.26
CA LYS A 138 9.43 -7.68 14.61
C LYS A 138 8.81 -8.78 13.76
N ARG A 139 9.20 -8.87 12.49
CA ARG A 139 8.71 -9.88 11.54
C ARG A 139 9.86 -10.64 10.89
N LYS A 140 9.60 -11.88 10.50
CA LYS A 140 10.52 -12.69 9.69
C LYS A 140 10.47 -12.25 8.22
N ILE A 141 11.04 -11.08 7.93
CA ILE A 141 11.06 -10.54 6.56
C ILE A 141 12.09 -11.30 5.72
N LEU A 142 11.70 -11.65 4.50
CA LEU A 142 12.57 -12.13 3.43
C LEU A 142 12.47 -11.15 2.27
N VAL A 143 13.59 -10.66 1.77
CA VAL A 143 13.59 -9.68 0.70
C VAL A 143 13.92 -10.34 -0.62
N LEU A 144 13.10 -10.08 -1.65
CA LEU A 144 13.40 -10.46 -3.03
C LEU A 144 14.07 -9.30 -3.76
N GLY A 145 15.37 -9.45 -4.02
CA GLY A 145 16.21 -8.58 -4.83
C GLY A 145 16.26 -9.02 -6.30
N GLY A 146 17.05 -8.31 -7.09
CA GLY A 146 17.13 -8.45 -8.53
C GLY A 146 16.99 -7.10 -9.23
N ARG A 147 17.84 -6.91 -10.24
CA ARG A 147 17.90 -5.72 -11.09
C ARG A 147 16.59 -5.48 -11.87
N THR A 148 16.41 -4.30 -12.46
CA THR A 148 15.21 -3.93 -13.23
C THR A 148 14.93 -4.94 -14.36
N GLY A 149 13.68 -5.35 -14.55
CA GLY A 149 13.31 -6.36 -15.54
C GLY A 149 13.48 -7.82 -15.11
N SER A 150 13.90 -8.09 -13.87
CA SER A 150 14.07 -9.47 -13.36
C SER A 150 12.75 -10.21 -13.11
N GLY A 151 11.58 -9.59 -13.34
CA GLY A 151 10.28 -10.25 -13.21
C GLY A 151 9.78 -10.47 -11.78
N LYS A 152 10.35 -9.74 -10.79
CA LYS A 152 10.05 -9.92 -9.36
C LYS A 152 8.55 -9.84 -9.03
N THR A 153 7.85 -8.86 -9.59
CA THR A 153 6.43 -8.63 -9.33
C THR A 153 5.57 -9.85 -9.67
N GLU A 154 5.82 -10.50 -10.82
CA GLU A 154 5.09 -11.71 -11.22
C GLU A 154 5.46 -12.91 -10.35
N LEU A 155 6.74 -13.05 -9.97
CA LEU A 155 7.19 -14.11 -9.05
C LEU A 155 6.53 -13.98 -7.67
N LEU A 156 6.47 -12.76 -7.11
CA LEU A 156 5.82 -12.47 -5.82
C LEU A 156 4.32 -12.75 -5.88
N LYS A 157 3.65 -12.39 -6.97
CA LYS A 157 2.24 -12.71 -7.18
C LYS A 157 2.00 -14.23 -7.22
N ARG A 158 2.85 -14.98 -7.92
CA ARG A 158 2.78 -16.45 -7.97
C ARG A 158 3.05 -17.08 -6.61
N MET A 159 4.02 -16.57 -5.85
CA MET A 159 4.28 -17.00 -4.46
C MET A 159 3.03 -16.82 -3.58
N LYS A 160 2.37 -15.66 -3.68
CA LYS A 160 1.12 -15.39 -2.96
C LYS A 160 0.03 -16.40 -3.31
N ASN A 161 -0.11 -16.74 -4.60
CA ASN A 161 -1.07 -17.76 -5.08
C ASN A 161 -0.73 -19.18 -4.60
N GLN A 162 0.54 -19.46 -4.28
CA GLN A 162 0.98 -20.73 -3.68
C GLN A 162 0.93 -20.70 -2.14
N GLY A 163 0.28 -19.71 -1.53
CA GLY A 163 0.05 -19.64 -0.09
C GLY A 163 1.19 -19.03 0.71
N GLN A 164 2.20 -18.44 0.07
CA GLN A 164 3.23 -17.67 0.78
C GLN A 164 2.68 -16.29 1.18
N PHE A 165 3.14 -15.77 2.33
CA PHE A 165 2.85 -14.38 2.70
C PHE A 165 3.75 -13.42 1.93
N VAL A 166 3.12 -12.45 1.28
CA VAL A 166 3.79 -11.48 0.39
C VAL A 166 3.19 -10.10 0.64
N ILE A 167 4.05 -9.11 0.84
CA ILE A 167 3.69 -7.69 0.82
C ILE A 167 4.25 -7.08 -0.46
N ASP A 168 3.33 -6.71 -1.34
CA ASP A 168 3.58 -6.03 -2.61
C ASP A 168 3.50 -4.52 -2.38
N LEU A 169 4.64 -3.91 -2.09
CA LEU A 169 4.78 -2.49 -1.79
C LEU A 169 4.47 -1.63 -3.02
N GLU A 170 4.89 -2.07 -4.22
CA GLU A 170 4.61 -1.36 -5.47
C GLU A 170 3.11 -1.25 -5.74
N ASN A 171 2.37 -2.34 -5.51
CA ASN A 171 0.91 -2.36 -5.67
C ASN A 171 0.22 -1.48 -4.64
N ILE A 172 0.61 -1.56 -3.35
CA ILE A 172 0.05 -0.69 -2.30
C ILE A 172 0.36 0.79 -2.59
N ALA A 173 1.55 1.09 -3.12
CA ALA A 173 1.99 2.43 -3.48
C ALA A 173 1.40 2.93 -4.81
N ASN A 174 0.78 2.05 -5.60
CA ASN A 174 0.37 2.30 -6.99
C ASN A 174 1.53 2.86 -7.83
N HIS A 175 2.75 2.34 -7.64
CA HIS A 175 3.96 2.88 -8.26
C HIS A 175 5.13 1.88 -8.19
N ARG A 176 5.90 1.72 -9.28
CA ARG A 176 7.01 0.74 -9.39
C ARG A 176 8.41 1.27 -9.05
N GLY A 177 8.53 2.01 -7.95
CA GLY A 177 9.85 2.47 -7.44
C GLY A 177 10.78 3.33 -8.34
N SER A 178 10.41 3.66 -9.58
CA SER A 178 11.32 4.23 -10.59
C SER A 178 10.78 5.49 -11.28
N ALA A 179 11.59 6.13 -12.13
CA ALA A 179 11.15 7.28 -12.93
C ALA A 179 9.99 6.95 -13.90
N PHE A 180 9.89 5.68 -14.30
CA PHE A 180 8.82 5.11 -15.10
C PHE A 180 7.71 4.48 -14.24
N GLY A 181 7.84 4.51 -12.91
CA GLY A 181 7.01 3.73 -12.01
C GLY A 181 5.55 4.14 -11.95
N ALA A 182 5.21 5.34 -12.42
CA ALA A 182 3.84 5.84 -12.53
C ALA A 182 3.16 5.50 -13.87
N LEU A 183 3.90 5.03 -14.88
CA LEU A 183 3.32 4.71 -16.20
C LEU A 183 2.30 3.58 -16.07
N GLY A 184 1.12 3.79 -16.67
CA GLY A 184 -0.01 2.87 -16.60
C GLY A 184 -0.60 2.66 -15.20
N LYS A 185 -0.23 3.48 -14.21
CA LYS A 185 -0.74 3.42 -12.85
C LYS A 185 -1.70 4.58 -12.57
N GLY A 186 -2.61 4.38 -11.62
CA GLY A 186 -3.45 5.46 -11.11
C GLY A 186 -2.67 6.45 -10.23
N PRO A 187 -3.34 7.43 -9.63
CA PRO A 187 -2.69 8.32 -8.67
C PRO A 187 -2.18 7.52 -7.46
N GLN A 188 -0.98 7.86 -6.99
CA GLN A 188 -0.48 7.36 -5.70
C GLN A 188 -1.37 7.88 -4.56
N PRO A 189 -1.65 7.06 -3.55
CA PRO A 189 -2.43 7.46 -2.37
C PRO A 189 -1.72 8.57 -1.57
N SER A 190 -2.37 9.06 -0.51
CA SER A 190 -1.66 9.83 0.52
C SER A 190 -0.69 8.91 1.26
N ASN A 191 0.34 9.49 1.89
CA ASN A 191 1.27 8.70 2.71
C ASN A 191 0.55 8.02 3.88
N GLU A 192 -0.43 8.71 4.48
CA GLU A 192 -1.23 8.17 5.58
C GLU A 192 -2.05 6.94 5.15
N TYR A 193 -2.68 6.99 3.97
CA TYR A 193 -3.47 5.88 3.47
C TYR A 193 -2.58 4.71 3.01
N PHE A 194 -1.44 5.01 2.39
CA PHE A 194 -0.40 4.01 2.09
C PHE A 194 0.01 3.24 3.34
N GLU A 195 0.31 3.95 4.43
CA GLU A 195 0.67 3.34 5.70
C GLU A 195 -0.49 2.55 6.31
N ASN A 196 -1.74 3.02 6.21
CA ASN A 196 -2.88 2.23 6.68
C ASN A 196 -3.05 0.92 5.89
N MET A 197 -2.95 0.97 4.56
CA MET A 197 -3.02 -0.23 3.71
C MET A 197 -1.91 -1.22 4.05
N LEU A 198 -0.69 -0.72 4.22
CA LEU A 198 0.47 -1.54 4.59
C LEU A 198 0.31 -2.18 5.96
N ALA A 199 -0.18 -1.44 6.96
CA ALA A 199 -0.46 -1.96 8.29
C ALA A 199 -1.53 -3.06 8.26
N MET A 200 -2.59 -2.89 7.45
CA MET A 200 -3.63 -3.91 7.30
C MET A 200 -3.13 -5.18 6.61
N GLU A 201 -2.26 -5.07 5.60
CA GLU A 201 -1.60 -6.26 5.02
C GLU A 201 -0.72 -6.97 6.05
N LEU A 202 0.04 -6.23 6.87
CA LEU A 202 0.85 -6.79 7.94
C LEU A 202 0.00 -7.52 9.00
N LEU A 203 -1.16 -6.99 9.38
CA LEU A 203 -2.05 -7.60 10.37
C LEU A 203 -2.62 -8.95 9.92
N ARG A 204 -2.78 -9.16 8.61
CA ARG A 204 -3.24 -10.44 8.04
C ARG A 204 -2.18 -11.55 8.09
N ILE A 205 -0.94 -11.20 8.40
CA ILE A 205 0.20 -12.11 8.38
C ILE A 205 0.59 -12.44 9.83
N PRO A 206 0.56 -13.73 10.22
CA PRO A 206 1.02 -14.14 11.55
C PRO A 206 2.47 -13.69 11.79
N VAL A 207 2.74 -13.18 12.99
CA VAL A 207 4.02 -12.52 13.33
C VAL A 207 5.24 -13.44 13.13
N ASN A 208 5.06 -14.74 13.36
CA ASN A 208 6.14 -15.73 13.32
C ASN A 208 6.32 -16.41 11.96
N GLU A 209 5.49 -16.05 10.97
CA GLU A 209 5.58 -16.61 9.62
C GLU A 209 6.48 -15.74 8.73
N PRO A 210 7.23 -16.35 7.79
CA PRO A 210 8.06 -15.61 6.86
C PRO A 210 7.20 -14.78 5.90
N VAL A 211 7.61 -13.54 5.64
CA VAL A 211 6.94 -12.63 4.71
C VAL A 211 7.91 -12.13 3.64
N TRP A 212 7.56 -12.33 2.38
CA TRP A 212 8.30 -11.81 1.25
C TRP A 212 7.96 -10.34 0.99
N ILE A 213 9.00 -9.52 0.79
CA ILE A 213 8.88 -8.10 0.46
C ILE A 213 9.84 -7.75 -0.67
N GLU A 214 9.44 -6.80 -1.51
CA GLU A 214 10.28 -6.24 -2.57
C GLU A 214 11.49 -5.48 -2.01
N ASN A 215 12.63 -5.54 -2.72
CA ASN A 215 13.82 -4.74 -2.38
C ASN A 215 13.67 -3.28 -2.83
N GLU A 216 12.71 -2.57 -2.26
CA GLU A 216 12.47 -1.16 -2.55
C GLU A 216 13.37 -0.21 -1.75
N SER A 217 13.57 0.99 -2.30
CA SER A 217 14.24 2.07 -1.58
C SER A 217 13.35 2.60 -0.44
N ARG A 218 13.88 3.49 0.41
CA ARG A 218 13.08 4.15 1.47
C ARG A 218 11.84 4.88 0.92
N ALA A 219 11.87 5.28 -0.35
CA ALA A 219 10.76 5.95 -1.01
C ALA A 219 10.29 5.18 -2.25
N ILE A 220 8.97 5.18 -2.47
CA ILE A 220 8.31 4.61 -3.65
C ILE A 220 7.51 5.73 -4.30
N GLY A 221 8.09 6.35 -5.33
CA GLY A 221 7.56 7.61 -5.87
C GLY A 221 7.59 8.71 -4.80
N LYS A 222 6.42 9.28 -4.48
CA LYS A 222 6.28 10.30 -3.42
C LYS A 222 6.08 9.72 -2.02
N LEU A 223 5.85 8.41 -1.90
CA LEU A 223 5.55 7.75 -0.64
C LEU A 223 6.83 7.35 0.09
N LYS A 224 6.81 7.43 1.41
CA LYS A 224 7.94 7.06 2.26
C LYS A 224 7.56 5.86 3.13
N LEU A 225 8.41 4.84 3.14
CA LEU A 225 8.24 3.70 4.04
C LEU A 225 8.44 4.13 5.51
N PRO A 226 7.65 3.59 6.44
CA PRO A 226 7.88 3.77 7.87
C PRO A 226 9.29 3.34 8.28
N ASP A 227 9.93 4.14 9.12
CA ASP A 227 11.36 3.97 9.42
C ASP A 227 11.69 2.65 10.11
N ASP A 228 10.83 2.17 11.01
CA ASP A 228 11.01 0.87 11.68
C ASP A 228 10.90 -0.29 10.70
N LEU A 229 9.87 -0.30 9.84
CA LEU A 229 9.70 -1.33 8.82
C LEU A 229 10.86 -1.30 7.81
N TYR A 230 11.26 -0.11 7.37
CA TYR A 230 12.39 0.04 6.45
C TYR A 230 13.69 -0.51 7.06
N ARG A 231 13.96 -0.22 8.33
CA ARG A 231 15.11 -0.83 9.04
C ARG A 231 15.02 -2.35 9.01
N GLN A 232 13.87 -2.92 9.37
CA GLN A 232 13.68 -4.38 9.32
C GLN A 232 13.96 -4.94 7.92
N ILE A 233 13.46 -4.30 6.86
CA ILE A 233 13.73 -4.69 5.46
C ILE A 233 15.22 -4.64 5.13
N ARG A 234 15.97 -3.66 5.65
CA ARG A 234 17.42 -3.52 5.37
C ARG A 234 18.28 -4.57 6.06
N PHE A 235 17.90 -4.99 7.27
CA PHE A 235 18.57 -6.08 8.00
C PHE A 235 18.13 -7.47 7.56
N ALA A 236 16.94 -7.56 6.97
CA ALA A 236 16.35 -8.82 6.53
C ALA A 236 17.21 -9.52 5.46
N PRO A 237 17.25 -10.86 5.49
CA PRO A 237 17.93 -11.65 4.48
C PRO A 237 17.41 -11.34 3.08
N LEU A 238 18.33 -11.30 2.12
CA LEU A 238 18.06 -10.96 0.73
C LEU A 238 18.29 -12.19 -0.16
N VAL A 239 17.31 -12.53 -0.98
CA VAL A 239 17.51 -13.41 -2.13
C VAL A 239 17.70 -12.53 -3.36
N GLU A 240 18.92 -12.49 -3.88
CA GLU A 240 19.29 -11.69 -5.04
C GLU A 240 19.05 -12.49 -6.33
N LEU A 241 18.03 -12.10 -7.09
CA LEU A 241 17.68 -12.78 -8.33
C LEU A 241 18.53 -12.28 -9.50
N ASN A 242 19.38 -13.15 -10.03
CA ASN A 242 20.23 -12.88 -11.18
C ASN A 242 19.61 -13.44 -12.45
N ILE A 243 18.89 -12.58 -13.18
CA ILE A 243 18.30 -12.91 -14.49
C ILE A 243 19.21 -12.39 -15.60
N ASP A 244 19.37 -13.21 -16.64
CA ASP A 244 20.08 -12.85 -17.86
C ASP A 244 19.53 -11.56 -18.50
N ILE A 245 20.44 -10.76 -19.07
CA ILE A 245 20.11 -9.45 -19.64
C ILE A 245 19.10 -9.54 -20.79
N VAL A 246 19.14 -10.59 -21.60
CA VAL A 246 18.20 -10.79 -22.71
C VAL A 246 16.78 -10.98 -22.18
N ARG A 247 16.61 -11.85 -21.17
CA ARG A 247 15.31 -12.08 -20.51
C ARG A 247 14.82 -10.81 -19.81
N ARG A 248 15.71 -10.04 -19.19
CA ARG A 248 15.36 -8.76 -18.56
C ARG A 248 14.87 -7.72 -19.57
N LYS A 249 15.57 -7.55 -20.69
CA LYS A 249 15.14 -6.64 -21.76
C LYS A 249 13.76 -7.02 -22.31
N GLN A 250 13.54 -8.31 -22.57
CA GLN A 250 12.22 -8.82 -23.02
C GLN A 250 11.10 -8.48 -22.03
N ASN A 251 11.34 -8.65 -20.72
CA ASN A 251 10.37 -8.31 -19.69
C ASN A 251 10.07 -6.80 -19.68
N ILE A 252 11.10 -5.96 -19.73
CA ILE A 252 10.95 -4.50 -19.76
C ILE A 252 10.19 -4.06 -21.02
N MET A 253 10.49 -4.64 -22.19
CA MET A 253 9.79 -4.31 -23.43
C MET A 253 8.32 -4.72 -23.41
N LYS A 254 7.98 -5.87 -22.82
CA LYS A 254 6.58 -6.26 -22.60
C LYS A 254 5.85 -5.28 -21.66
N GLU A 255 6.57 -4.76 -20.68
CA GLU A 255 6.00 -3.93 -19.62
C GLU A 255 5.90 -2.45 -19.99
N TYR A 256 6.89 -1.94 -20.73
CA TYR A 256 7.05 -0.51 -21.03
C TYR A 256 7.05 -0.18 -22.53
N GLY A 257 7.43 -1.12 -23.41
CA GLY A 257 7.46 -0.91 -24.85
C GLY A 257 6.09 -0.76 -25.50
N ILE A 258 5.01 -0.98 -24.74
CA ILE A 258 3.63 -0.80 -25.18
C ILE A 258 3.14 0.66 -25.04
N PHE A 259 3.87 1.51 -24.31
CA PHE A 259 3.46 2.89 -24.09
C PHE A 259 3.88 3.79 -25.26
N PRO A 260 3.15 4.90 -25.50
CA PRO A 260 3.55 5.90 -26.48
C PRO A 260 4.95 6.45 -26.21
N VAL A 261 5.69 6.73 -27.29
CA VAL A 261 7.06 7.27 -27.23
C VAL A 261 7.10 8.57 -26.42
N GLU A 262 6.07 9.40 -26.51
CA GLU A 262 5.97 10.68 -25.79
C GLU A 262 5.95 10.49 -24.26
N GLU A 263 5.32 9.42 -23.78
CA GLU A 263 5.29 9.07 -22.36
C GLU A 263 6.66 8.56 -21.90
N LEU A 264 7.34 7.77 -22.74
CA LEU A 264 8.70 7.28 -22.48
C LEU A 264 9.71 8.42 -22.48
N LEU A 265 9.59 9.40 -23.39
CA LEU A 265 10.40 10.62 -23.43
C LEU A 265 10.26 11.39 -22.12
N THR A 266 9.03 11.68 -21.70
CA THR A 266 8.73 12.42 -20.46
C THR A 266 9.33 11.72 -19.23
N CYS A 267 9.31 10.38 -19.19
CA CYS A 267 9.91 9.63 -18.09
C CYS A 267 11.45 9.62 -18.16
N THR A 268 12.02 9.52 -19.36
CA THR A 268 13.47 9.55 -19.61
C THR A 268 14.07 10.90 -19.21
N GLU A 269 13.38 12.01 -19.49
CA GLU A 269 13.80 13.36 -19.08
C GLU A 269 13.96 13.51 -17.56
N LYS A 270 13.14 12.81 -16.75
CA LYS A 270 13.28 12.81 -15.29
C LYS A 270 14.64 12.25 -14.82
N LEU A 271 15.31 11.47 -15.68
CA LEU A 271 16.64 10.92 -15.41
C LEU A 271 17.78 11.88 -15.78
N ALA A 272 17.51 13.06 -16.34
CA ALA A 272 18.51 13.99 -16.86
C ALA A 272 19.69 14.24 -15.90
N LYS A 273 19.39 14.53 -14.62
CA LYS A 273 20.41 14.79 -13.60
C LYS A 273 21.31 13.59 -13.31
N ARG A 274 20.83 12.37 -13.53
CA ARG A 274 21.49 11.12 -13.15
C ARG A 274 22.17 10.41 -14.32
N LEU A 275 21.60 10.49 -15.53
CA LEU A 275 22.19 9.97 -16.77
C LEU A 275 23.36 10.83 -17.26
N GLY A 276 23.29 12.15 -17.03
CA GLY A 276 24.20 13.12 -17.64
C GLY A 276 23.78 13.52 -19.05
N GLY A 277 24.28 14.67 -19.53
CA GLY A 277 23.78 15.34 -20.74
C GLY A 277 23.88 14.49 -22.02
N LEU A 278 25.06 13.90 -22.30
CA LEU A 278 25.28 13.13 -23.52
C LEU A 278 24.43 11.84 -23.56
N ARG A 279 24.41 11.06 -22.47
CA ARG A 279 23.60 9.83 -22.41
C ARG A 279 22.11 10.13 -22.51
N LEU A 280 21.65 11.22 -21.89
CA LEU A 280 20.26 11.66 -22.02
C LEU A 280 19.93 12.00 -23.47
N GLN A 281 20.75 12.81 -24.15
CA GLN A 281 20.53 13.16 -25.55
C GLN A 281 20.44 11.92 -26.43
N ASN A 282 21.37 10.99 -26.29
CA ASN A 282 21.35 9.73 -27.06
C ASN A 282 20.08 8.91 -26.78
N ALA A 283 19.64 8.81 -25.52
CA ALA A 283 18.41 8.09 -25.16
C ALA A 283 17.16 8.75 -25.74
N LEU A 284 17.08 10.09 -25.74
CA LEU A 284 15.97 10.83 -26.34
C LEU A 284 15.95 10.72 -27.87
N SER A 285 17.12 10.75 -28.51
CA SER A 285 17.25 10.53 -29.96
C SER A 285 16.81 9.12 -30.35
N ALA A 286 17.24 8.09 -29.62
CA ALA A 286 16.81 6.72 -29.86
C ALA A 286 15.28 6.57 -29.78
N LEU A 287 14.63 7.18 -28.78
CA LEU A 287 13.17 7.21 -28.70
C LEU A 287 12.53 7.94 -29.89
N ALA A 288 13.07 9.08 -30.31
CA ALA A 288 12.54 9.85 -31.45
C ALA A 288 12.64 9.10 -32.78
N GLU A 289 13.66 8.24 -32.92
CA GLU A 289 13.86 7.34 -34.07
C GLU A 289 13.11 6.00 -33.91
N ASN A 290 12.36 5.82 -32.82
CA ASN A 290 11.67 4.59 -32.45
C ASN A 290 12.62 3.37 -32.30
N ASP A 291 13.89 3.61 -31.98
CA ASP A 291 14.88 2.60 -31.60
C ASP A 291 14.80 2.33 -30.09
N LEU A 292 13.81 1.51 -29.71
CA LEU A 292 13.55 1.17 -28.32
C LEU A 292 14.66 0.30 -27.71
N ASP A 293 15.37 -0.49 -28.52
CA ASP A 293 16.47 -1.32 -28.05
C ASP A 293 17.67 -0.46 -27.62
N ALA A 294 18.08 0.51 -28.46
CA ALA A 294 19.16 1.44 -28.11
C ALA A 294 18.79 2.32 -26.91
N TRP A 295 17.55 2.79 -26.83
CA TRP A 295 17.05 3.52 -25.67
C TRP A 295 17.14 2.69 -24.39
N LEU A 296 16.66 1.44 -24.46
CA LEU A 296 16.64 0.53 -23.31
C LEU A 296 18.05 0.26 -22.80
N ASP A 297 19.03 0.08 -23.68
CA ASP A 297 20.43 -0.17 -23.29
C ASP A 297 21.00 0.97 -22.45
N ILE A 298 20.77 2.22 -22.89
CA ILE A 298 21.25 3.41 -22.18
C ILE A 298 20.59 3.53 -20.81
N VAL A 299 19.28 3.34 -20.74
CA VAL A 299 18.51 3.48 -19.50
C VAL A 299 18.82 2.35 -18.52
N LEU A 300 18.96 1.12 -19.02
CA LEU A 300 19.20 -0.06 -18.20
C LEU A 300 20.59 -0.06 -17.58
N ASP A 301 21.61 0.41 -18.30
CA ASP A 301 22.96 0.63 -17.77
C ASP A 301 22.94 1.50 -16.51
N TYR A 302 22.17 2.59 -16.53
CA TYR A 302 22.02 3.48 -15.38
C TYR A 302 21.30 2.79 -14.21
N TYR A 303 20.24 2.03 -14.48
CA TYR A 303 19.52 1.31 -13.44
C TYR A 303 20.38 0.22 -12.80
N ASP A 304 21.17 -0.51 -13.58
CA ASP A 304 22.09 -1.54 -13.09
C ASP A 304 23.19 -0.93 -12.21
N ALA A 305 23.77 0.20 -12.61
CA ALA A 305 24.74 0.92 -11.79
C ALA A 305 24.13 1.42 -10.47
N THR A 306 22.92 1.97 -10.53
CA THR A 306 22.19 2.45 -9.33
C THR A 306 21.85 1.29 -8.39
N TYR A 307 21.44 0.15 -8.93
CA TYR A 307 21.14 -1.06 -8.18
C TYR A 307 22.36 -1.63 -7.46
N ALA A 308 23.49 -1.72 -8.17
CA ALA A 308 24.75 -2.18 -7.60
C ALA A 308 25.19 -1.29 -6.42
N PHE A 309 25.09 0.04 -6.57
CA PHE A 309 25.39 0.98 -5.50
C PHE A 309 24.42 0.87 -4.31
N GLY A 310 23.12 0.66 -4.54
CA GLY A 310 22.16 0.42 -3.46
C GLY A 310 22.46 -0.87 -2.69
N SER A 311 22.93 -1.90 -3.40
CA SER A 311 23.28 -3.20 -2.81
C SER A 311 24.47 -3.12 -1.86
N THR A 312 25.48 -2.28 -2.15
CA THR A 312 26.66 -2.12 -1.26
C THR A 312 26.33 -1.43 0.06
N GLN A 313 25.24 -0.67 0.13
CA GLN A 313 24.83 0.00 1.36
C GLN A 313 24.05 -0.90 2.32
N ARG A 314 23.68 -2.12 1.92
CA ARG A 314 22.78 -2.99 2.68
C ARG A 314 23.45 -3.62 3.89
N GLU A 315 22.79 -3.52 5.04
CA GLU A 315 23.19 -4.10 6.32
C GLU A 315 22.56 -5.49 6.52
N SER A 316 22.52 -6.31 5.45
CA SER A 316 21.80 -7.58 5.45
C SER A 316 22.47 -8.61 6.35
N THR A 317 21.66 -9.40 7.06
CA THR A 317 22.12 -10.60 7.80
C THR A 317 22.48 -11.78 6.87
N GLY A 318 22.23 -11.65 5.56
CA GLY A 318 22.68 -12.60 4.54
C GLY A 318 22.23 -12.20 3.14
N ILE A 319 23.06 -12.46 2.12
CA ILE A 319 22.71 -12.28 0.71
C ILE A 319 22.86 -13.64 0.01
N PHE A 320 21.77 -14.14 -0.52
CA PHE A 320 21.68 -15.41 -1.23
C PHE A 320 21.51 -15.13 -2.71
N SER A 321 22.59 -15.28 -3.46
CA SER A 321 22.54 -15.18 -4.92
C SER A 321 21.78 -16.38 -5.49
N PHE A 322 20.76 -16.12 -6.30
CA PHE A 322 20.01 -17.14 -7.01
C PHE A 322 19.96 -16.80 -8.50
N SER A 323 20.52 -17.70 -9.32
CA SER A 323 20.51 -17.59 -10.78
C SER A 323 19.66 -18.73 -11.33
N PRO A 324 18.43 -18.45 -11.81
CA PRO A 324 17.64 -19.44 -12.53
C PRO A 324 18.36 -19.98 -13.76
N GLU A 325 18.01 -21.20 -14.13
CA GLU A 325 18.40 -21.78 -15.42
C GLU A 325 17.67 -21.05 -16.55
N ILE A 326 18.26 -21.04 -17.75
CA ILE A 326 17.75 -20.24 -18.89
C ILE A 326 16.31 -20.66 -19.25
N ASP A 327 16.02 -21.96 -19.14
CA ASP A 327 14.74 -22.61 -19.43
C ASP A 327 13.82 -22.73 -18.20
N ASP A 328 14.23 -22.25 -17.02
CA ASP A 328 13.36 -22.23 -15.85
C ASP A 328 12.11 -21.37 -16.11
N THR A 329 10.96 -22.03 -16.06
CA THR A 329 9.65 -21.39 -16.01
C THR A 329 9.48 -20.59 -14.72
N GLU A 330 8.60 -19.59 -14.72
CA GLU A 330 8.31 -18.81 -13.51
C GLU A 330 7.85 -19.68 -12.32
N SER A 331 7.10 -20.75 -12.57
CA SER A 331 6.71 -21.70 -11.54
C SER A 331 7.91 -22.43 -10.91
N GLN A 332 8.87 -22.89 -11.72
CA GLN A 332 10.08 -23.54 -11.23
C GLN A 332 10.95 -22.56 -10.41
N ILE A 333 11.04 -21.30 -10.86
CA ILE A 333 11.74 -20.23 -10.13
C ILE A 333 11.10 -20.03 -8.75
N VAL A 334 9.77 -19.94 -8.68
CA VAL A 334 9.04 -19.80 -7.41
C VAL A 334 9.29 -20.97 -6.47
N GLU A 335 9.21 -22.21 -6.95
CA GLU A 335 9.50 -23.39 -6.13
C GLU A 335 10.93 -23.38 -5.58
N LYS A 336 11.91 -23.00 -6.41
CA LYS A 336 13.32 -22.86 -5.99
C LYS A 336 13.46 -21.75 -4.93
N LEU A 337 12.79 -20.61 -5.09
CA LEU A 337 12.80 -19.50 -4.13
C LEU A 337 12.17 -19.89 -2.77
N ILE A 338 11.03 -20.61 -2.78
CA ILE A 338 10.39 -21.10 -1.56
C ILE A 338 11.30 -22.09 -0.81
N LYS A 339 11.99 -22.98 -1.54
CA LYS A 339 12.99 -23.88 -0.96
C LYS A 339 14.16 -23.11 -0.33
N ILE A 340 14.63 -22.05 -0.97
CA ILE A 340 15.68 -21.17 -0.42
C ILE A 340 15.21 -20.54 0.90
N ALA A 341 13.99 -19.99 0.94
CA ALA A 341 13.42 -19.41 2.16
C ALA A 341 13.32 -20.41 3.32
N SER A 342 12.91 -21.65 3.06
CA SER A 342 12.83 -22.69 4.10
C SER A 342 14.20 -23.00 4.74
N ARG A 343 15.27 -22.99 3.92
CA ARG A 343 16.64 -23.19 4.42
C ARG A 343 17.11 -21.99 5.24
N MET A 344 16.77 -20.79 4.80
CA MET A 344 17.09 -19.56 5.52
C MET A 344 16.42 -19.55 6.90
N ASP A 345 15.12 -19.85 7.01
CA ASP A 345 14.43 -19.90 8.31
C ASP A 345 15.05 -20.92 9.28
N SER A 346 15.52 -22.08 8.78
CA SER A 346 16.21 -23.08 9.61
C SER A 346 17.58 -22.61 10.15
N GLN A 347 18.25 -21.70 9.44
CA GLN A 347 19.52 -21.10 9.89
C GLN A 347 19.27 -20.01 10.94
N PHE A 348 18.13 -19.31 10.89
CA PHE A 348 17.75 -18.27 11.87
C PHE A 348 17.18 -18.81 13.18
N GLN A 349 16.75 -20.06 13.25
CA GLN A 349 16.35 -20.70 14.52
C GLN A 349 17.54 -21.18 15.37
N ASN A 350 18.75 -21.21 14.80
CA ASN A 350 19.97 -21.74 15.44
C ASN A 350 20.96 -20.64 15.86
N VAL A 351 20.53 -19.37 15.86
CA VAL A 351 21.27 -18.18 16.34
C VAL A 351 20.38 -17.46 17.34
#